data_AF-A0AA41W2I9-F1
#
_entry.id   AF-A0AA41W2I9-F1
#
_cell.length_a   1.000
_cell.length_b   1.000
_cell.length_c   1.000
_cell.angle_alpha   90.00
_cell.angle_beta   90.00
_cell.angle_gamma   90.00
#
_symmetry.space_group_name_H-M   'P 1'
#
loop_
_entity.id
_entity.type
_entity.pdbx_description
1 polymer ?
#
loop_
_entity_poly.entity_id
_entity_poly.type
_entity_poly.pdbx_seq_one_letter_code
_entity_poly.pdbx_strand_id
1 'polypeptide(L)'
;MALSRAVIILLIFYFNFDSPLFVVAVDENKTKPSFCRNEFQSVLVRNWVNGVERESIEGLSGEFGSVLPTEEKKARRLPALLSNPLNGCTLPSSKLSNSIALSARGDCEFMEKAQVSQSGDAAGLLVINDNEDIFEMMCSEKAVNIMIPVVMIPASGGKQIIESMASEGKGEH
;
A
#
# COMPACT_ATOMS: atom_id res chain seq x y z
N MET A 1 21.97 0.48 -21.95
CA MET A 1 21.32 0.90 -20.70
C MET A 1 19.87 0.45 -20.80
N ALA A 2 19.50 -0.60 -20.09
CA ALA A 2 18.10 -0.98 -19.99
C ALA A 2 17.40 0.12 -19.17
N LEU A 3 16.46 0.84 -19.78
CA LEU A 3 15.60 1.73 -19.03
C LEU A 3 14.66 0.83 -18.21
N SER A 4 14.99 0.65 -16.92
CA SER A 4 14.05 0.11 -15.95
C SER A 4 12.74 0.88 -16.11
N ARG A 5 11.66 0.19 -16.47
CA ARG A 5 10.35 0.82 -16.64
C ARG A 5 9.92 1.42 -15.31
N ALA A 6 9.74 2.74 -15.27
CA ALA A 6 9.25 3.40 -14.08
C ALA A 6 7.75 3.07 -13.94
N VAL A 7 7.42 2.28 -12.91
CA VAL A 7 6.04 2.14 -12.46
C VAL A 7 5.75 3.27 -11.47
N ILE A 8 4.71 4.04 -11.76
CA ILE A 8 4.25 5.14 -10.93
C ILE A 8 2.89 4.74 -10.36
N ILE A 9 2.67 4.99 -9.08
CA ILE A 9 1.43 4.66 -8.37
C ILE A 9 0.84 5.92 -7.75
N LEU A 10 -0.50 5.98 -7.75
CA LEU A 10 -1.30 6.94 -7.01
C LEU A 10 -2.28 6.17 -6.13
N LEU A 11 -2.28 6.48 -4.84
CA LEU A 11 -3.22 5.95 -3.86
C LEU A 11 -4.27 7.02 -3.60
N ILE A 12 -5.53 6.71 -3.88
CA ILE A 12 -6.65 7.62 -3.62
C ILE A 12 -7.78 6.86 -2.93
N PHE A 13 -8.28 7.44 -1.86
CA PHE A 13 -9.47 6.88 -1.22
C PHE A 13 -10.70 7.15 -2.10
N TYR A 14 -11.55 6.14 -2.26
CA TYR A 14 -12.80 6.25 -3.01
C TYR A 14 -13.96 5.70 -2.17
N PHE A 15 -15.06 6.43 -2.14
CA PHE A 15 -16.30 5.96 -1.52
C PHE A 15 -17.12 5.23 -2.58
N ASN A 16 -17.31 3.91 -2.41
CA ASN A 16 -18.45 3.24 -3.02
C ASN A 16 -19.69 3.62 -2.19
N PHE A 17 -20.50 4.53 -2.71
CA PHE A 17 -21.69 5.04 -2.05
C PHE A 17 -22.83 4.00 -2.12
N ASP A 18 -22.63 2.82 -1.55
CA ASP A 18 -23.67 1.78 -1.50
C ASP A 18 -23.63 1.05 -0.17
N SER A 19 -23.93 1.76 0.91
CA SER A 19 -24.39 1.17 2.18
C SER A 19 -25.11 2.23 3.01
N PRO A 20 -26.33 1.95 3.52
CA PRO A 20 -26.99 2.82 4.47
C PRO A 20 -26.28 2.75 5.83
N LEU A 21 -26.14 3.91 6.45
CA LEU A 21 -25.57 4.12 7.78
C LEU A 21 -26.35 3.36 8.87
N PHE A 22 -25.69 2.44 9.58
CA PHE A 22 -26.07 1.96 10.93
C PHE A 22 -24.82 1.26 11.50
N VAL A 23 -24.35 1.38 12.74
CA VAL A 23 -24.95 1.54 14.07
C VAL A 23 -23.86 2.16 14.96
N VAL A 24 -24.21 2.93 16.00
CA VAL A 24 -23.23 3.34 17.01
C VAL A 24 -22.81 2.10 17.81
N ALA A 25 -21.67 1.51 17.45
CA ALA A 25 -21.01 0.49 18.26
C ALA A 25 -20.40 1.14 19.51
N VAL A 26 -20.41 0.39 20.61
CA VAL A 26 -19.85 0.80 21.91
C VAL A 26 -18.36 1.14 21.73
N ASP A 27 -17.94 2.28 22.30
CA ASP A 27 -16.58 2.83 22.22
C ASP A 27 -15.54 1.94 22.91
N GLU A 28 -15.01 0.93 22.21
CA GLU A 28 -13.77 0.23 22.56
C GLU A 28 -12.51 1.08 22.25
N ASN A 29 -12.70 2.31 21.73
CA ASN A 29 -11.65 3.16 21.16
C ASN A 29 -10.97 4.08 22.20
N LYS A 30 -11.43 4.10 23.45
CA LYS A 30 -10.82 4.93 24.50
C LYS A 30 -9.41 4.50 24.93
N THR A 31 -8.99 3.27 24.61
CA THR A 31 -7.67 2.72 24.99
C THR A 31 -6.67 2.59 23.85
N LYS A 32 -7.08 2.68 22.57
CA LYS A 32 -6.12 2.58 21.44
C LYS A 32 -5.34 3.90 21.27
N PRO A 33 -4.05 3.88 20.90
CA PRO A 33 -3.29 5.11 20.59
C PRO A 33 -3.88 5.87 19.40
N SER A 34 -3.75 7.20 19.34
CA SER A 34 -4.36 8.02 18.26
C SER A 34 -3.88 7.68 16.85
N PHE A 35 -2.69 7.09 16.70
CA PHE A 35 -2.13 6.63 15.43
C PHE A 35 -2.64 5.23 15.01
N CYS A 36 -3.59 4.68 15.76
CA CYS A 36 -4.16 3.34 15.64
C CYS A 36 -5.69 3.38 15.78
N ARG A 37 -6.32 4.29 15.03
CA ARG A 37 -7.78 4.53 15.05
C ARG A 37 -8.32 4.94 13.69
N ASN A 38 -7.59 4.67 12.61
CA ASN A 38 -8.12 4.99 11.29
C ASN A 38 -9.27 4.05 10.97
N GLU A 39 -10.36 4.60 10.44
CA GLU A 39 -11.36 3.79 9.77
C GLU A 39 -10.76 3.22 8.48
N PHE A 40 -11.16 2.00 8.11
CA PHE A 40 -10.71 1.38 6.88
C PHE A 40 -11.22 2.16 5.67
N GLN A 41 -10.30 2.50 4.78
CA GLN A 41 -10.55 3.24 3.56
C GLN A 41 -10.44 2.28 2.36
N SER A 42 -11.49 2.19 1.53
CA SER A 42 -11.37 1.60 0.20
C SER A 42 -10.47 2.47 -0.69
N VAL A 43 -9.38 1.91 -1.18
CA VAL A 43 -8.34 2.64 -1.93
C VAL A 43 -8.31 2.20 -3.37
N LEU A 44 -8.39 3.14 -4.30
CA LEU A 44 -8.16 2.90 -5.70
C LEU A 44 -6.66 3.10 -5.96
N VAL A 45 -5.97 2.01 -6.28
CA VAL A 45 -4.55 1.99 -6.61
C VAL A 45 -4.43 2.12 -8.13
N ARG A 46 -4.15 3.34 -8.60
CA ARG A 46 -3.91 3.63 -10.01
C ARG A 46 -2.42 3.51 -10.29
N ASN A 47 -2.06 2.85 -11.38
CA ASN A 47 -0.67 2.66 -11.79
C ASN A 47 -0.44 3.07 -13.25
N TRP A 48 0.76 3.57 -13.52
CA TRP A 48 1.22 3.94 -14.85
C TRP A 48 2.53 3.22 -15.15
N VAL A 49 2.64 2.70 -16.37
CA VAL A 49 3.88 2.11 -16.91
C VAL A 49 4.31 2.94 -18.10
N ASN A 50 5.45 3.61 -18.00
CA ASN A 50 5.96 4.52 -19.03
C ASN A 50 4.92 5.59 -19.43
N GLY A 51 4.19 6.13 -18.44
CA GLY A 51 3.16 7.16 -18.63
C GLY A 51 1.80 6.65 -19.12
N VAL A 52 1.67 5.37 -19.46
CA VAL A 52 0.39 4.77 -19.85
C VAL A 52 -0.28 4.18 -18.62
N GLU A 53 -1.50 4.63 -18.34
CA GLU A 53 -2.32 4.13 -17.23
C GLU A 53 -2.70 2.66 -17.47
N ARG A 54 -2.69 1.87 -16.40
CA ARG A 54 -3.15 0.48 -16.40
C ARG A 54 -4.47 0.36 -15.65
N GLU A 55 -5.00 -0.86 -15.63
CA GLU A 55 -6.19 -1.17 -14.86
C GLU A 55 -5.97 -0.83 -13.38
N SER A 56 -6.97 -0.18 -12.79
CA SER A 56 -6.90 0.20 -11.37
C SER A 56 -7.14 -1.02 -10.49
N ILE A 57 -6.42 -1.09 -9.38
CA ILE A 57 -6.55 -2.17 -8.40
C ILE A 57 -7.28 -1.62 -7.18
N GLU A 58 -8.29 -2.34 -6.70
CA GLU A 58 -8.94 -2.03 -5.44
C GLU A 58 -8.10 -2.54 -4.26
N GLY A 59 -7.98 -1.72 -3.23
CA GLY A 59 -7.22 -1.98 -2.02
C GLY A 59 -7.96 -1.55 -0.76
N LEU A 60 -7.42 -1.90 0.39
CA LEU A 60 -7.92 -1.48 1.70
C LEU A 60 -6.79 -0.88 2.53
N SER A 61 -7.02 0.27 3.16
CA SER A 61 -6.05 0.85 4.09
C SER A 61 -5.95 0.05 5.40
N GLY A 62 -4.93 0.31 6.22
CA GLY A 62 -4.86 -0.18 7.59
C GLY A 62 -5.55 0.73 8.61
N GLU A 63 -5.74 0.21 9.83
CA GLU A 63 -6.17 0.96 11.03
C GLU A 63 -5.09 1.97 11.50
N PHE A 64 -3.87 1.82 10.97
CA PHE A 64 -2.70 2.68 11.18
C PHE A 64 -2.21 3.31 9.88
N GLY A 65 -1.26 4.22 10.00
CA GLY A 65 -0.70 4.96 8.87
C GLY A 65 -1.38 6.31 8.66
N SER A 66 -0.94 7.06 7.65
CA SER A 66 -1.62 8.30 7.29
C SER A 66 -2.87 8.03 6.46
N VAL A 67 -3.93 8.80 6.73
CA VAL A 67 -5.17 8.80 5.94
C VAL A 67 -4.90 9.25 4.51
N LEU A 68 -5.51 8.57 3.54
CA LEU A 68 -5.37 8.89 2.12
C LEU A 68 -6.28 10.04 1.70
N PRO A 69 -5.85 10.87 0.74
CA PRO A 69 -6.67 11.96 0.24
C PRO A 69 -7.90 11.43 -0.51
N THR A 70 -9.03 12.11 -0.31
CA THR A 70 -10.28 11.94 -1.06
C THR A 70 -10.24 12.66 -2.42
N GLU A 71 -9.47 13.75 -2.51
CA GLU A 71 -9.38 14.57 -3.71
C GLU A 71 -8.12 14.22 -4.52
N GLU A 72 -8.30 13.86 -5.80
CA GLU A 72 -7.19 13.43 -6.67
C GLU A 72 -6.06 14.45 -6.75
N LYS A 73 -6.36 15.76 -6.77
CA LYS A 73 -5.36 16.84 -6.78
C LYS A 73 -4.44 16.87 -5.55
N LYS A 74 -4.85 16.22 -4.45
CA LYS A 74 -4.05 16.09 -3.21
C LYS A 74 -3.27 14.76 -3.20
N ALA A 75 -3.63 13.81 -4.05
CA ALA A 75 -2.92 12.56 -4.20
C ALA A 75 -1.63 12.76 -5.00
N ARG A 76 -0.57 12.04 -4.62
CA ARG A 76 0.75 12.13 -5.25
C ARG A 76 1.01 10.89 -6.09
N ARG A 77 1.47 11.11 -7.31
CA ARG A 77 2.04 10.06 -8.17
C ARG A 77 3.49 9.82 -7.75
N LEU A 78 3.79 8.63 -7.26
CA LEU A 78 5.10 8.27 -6.72
C LEU A 78 5.66 7.03 -7.42
N PRO A 79 6.98 6.90 -7.59
CA PRO A 79 7.57 5.68 -8.11
C PRO A 79 7.27 4.51 -7.17
N ALA A 80 7.14 3.32 -7.73
CA ALA A 80 6.95 2.09 -6.98
C ALA A 80 8.24 1.26 -6.99
N LEU A 81 8.64 0.71 -5.84
CA LEU A 81 9.83 -0.13 -5.70
C LEU A 81 9.48 -1.43 -4.97
N LEU A 82 10.00 -2.54 -5.47
CA LEU A 82 9.94 -3.81 -4.75
C LEU A 82 10.87 -3.76 -3.55
N SER A 83 10.36 -4.17 -2.40
CA SER A 83 11.19 -4.39 -1.21
C SER A 83 12.21 -5.49 -1.50
N ASN A 84 13.39 -5.38 -0.89
CA ASN A 84 14.41 -6.42 -0.97
C ASN A 84 14.97 -6.70 0.44
N PRO A 85 14.62 -7.84 1.07
CA PRO A 85 13.75 -8.91 0.56
C PRO A 85 12.30 -8.47 0.34
N LEU A 86 11.56 -9.18 -0.54
CA LEU A 86 10.19 -8.82 -0.91
C LEU A 86 9.23 -8.84 0.30
N ASN A 87 9.53 -9.59 1.35
CA ASN A 87 8.70 -9.59 2.56
C ASN A 87 8.74 -8.24 3.33
N GLY A 88 9.70 -7.34 3.06
CA GLY A 88 9.76 -6.03 3.73
C GLY A 88 9.96 -6.10 5.25
N CYS A 89 10.45 -7.22 5.77
CA CYS A 89 10.65 -7.42 7.21
C CYS A 89 12.02 -6.92 7.71
N THR A 90 12.89 -6.49 6.80
CA THR A 90 14.23 -5.99 7.14
C THR A 90 14.49 -4.67 6.42
N LEU A 91 15.31 -3.82 7.05
CA LEU A 91 15.68 -2.54 6.49
C LEU A 91 16.25 -2.71 5.07
N PRO A 92 15.78 -1.90 4.11
CA PRO A 92 16.28 -1.99 2.75
C PRO A 92 17.75 -1.59 2.73
N SER A 93 18.55 -2.25 1.88
CA SER A 93 19.97 -1.94 1.71
C SER A 93 20.22 -0.57 1.06
N SER A 94 19.20 -0.01 0.41
CA SER A 94 19.20 1.33 -0.19
C SER A 94 17.93 2.10 0.17
N LYS A 95 18.03 3.43 0.25
CA LYS A 95 16.86 4.29 0.51
C LYS A 95 15.80 4.13 -0.56
N LEU A 96 14.54 4.07 -0.13
CA LEU A 96 13.36 4.03 -0.98
C LEU A 96 13.02 5.41 -1.58
N SER A 97 13.65 6.48 -1.07
CA SER A 97 13.75 7.79 -1.74
C SER A 97 12.39 8.37 -2.15
N ASN A 98 11.43 8.38 -1.21
CA ASN A 98 10.03 8.80 -1.44
C ASN A 98 9.25 7.94 -2.45
N SER A 99 9.60 6.66 -2.63
CA SER A 99 8.80 5.70 -3.39
C SER A 99 7.68 5.07 -2.55
N ILE A 100 6.73 4.43 -3.22
CA ILE A 100 5.84 3.45 -2.60
C ILE A 100 6.55 2.11 -2.57
N ALA A 101 6.77 1.57 -1.37
CA ALA A 101 7.34 0.24 -1.18
C ALA A 101 6.29 -0.82 -1.48
N LEU A 102 6.66 -1.89 -2.18
CA LEU A 102 5.82 -3.07 -2.38
C LEU A 102 6.41 -4.21 -1.56
N SER A 103 5.62 -4.80 -0.67
CA SER A 103 6.04 -5.95 0.15
C SER A 103 5.01 -7.07 0.12
N ALA A 104 5.44 -8.33 0.07
CA ALA A 104 4.56 -9.48 0.21
C ALA A 104 4.11 -9.67 1.67
N ARG A 105 2.88 -10.12 1.86
CA ARG A 105 2.35 -10.60 3.15
C ARG A 105 3.11 -11.85 3.61
N GLY A 106 3.22 -12.01 4.94
CA GLY A 106 3.90 -13.14 5.58
C GLY A 106 5.18 -12.71 6.32
N ASP A 107 5.83 -13.65 6.98
CA ASP A 107 7.11 -13.55 7.73
C ASP A 107 7.15 -12.59 8.95
N CYS A 108 6.47 -11.45 8.89
CA CYS A 108 6.40 -10.45 9.97
C CYS A 108 5.05 -9.72 9.95
N GLU A 109 4.77 -8.98 11.04
CA GLU A 109 3.52 -8.23 11.19
C GLU A 109 3.39 -7.05 10.22
N PHE A 110 2.16 -6.61 9.92
CA PHE A 110 1.91 -5.49 9.01
C PHE A 110 2.52 -4.17 9.51
N MET A 111 2.43 -3.90 10.82
CA MET A 111 3.02 -2.71 11.41
C MET A 111 4.56 -2.74 11.34
N GLU A 112 5.16 -3.93 11.44
CA GLU A 112 6.61 -4.10 11.29
C GLU A 112 7.05 -3.76 9.86
N LYS A 113 6.35 -4.27 8.83
CA LYS A 113 6.59 -3.92 7.42
C LYS A 113 6.48 -2.41 7.18
N ALA A 114 5.47 -1.79 7.78
CA ALA A 114 5.24 -0.35 7.67
C ALA A 114 6.37 0.45 8.35
N GLN A 115 6.81 0.03 9.54
CA GLN A 115 7.91 0.65 10.26
C GLN A 115 9.23 0.54 9.47
N VAL A 116 9.50 -0.63 8.91
CA VAL A 116 10.68 -0.87 8.05
C VAL A 116 10.64 0.02 6.81
N SER A 117 9.50 0.07 6.12
CA SER A 117 9.33 0.89 4.91
C SER A 117 9.49 2.38 5.21
N GLN A 118 8.86 2.86 6.28
CA GLN A 118 9.00 4.24 6.75
C GLN A 118 10.46 4.57 7.10
N SER A 119 11.13 3.68 7.84
CA SER A 119 12.55 3.86 8.21
C SER A 119 13.47 3.83 6.98
N GLY A 120 13.03 3.16 5.92
CA GLY A 120 13.68 3.12 4.61
C GLY A 120 13.43 4.36 3.73
N ASP A 121 12.77 5.41 4.24
CA ASP A 121 12.41 6.63 3.49
C ASP A 121 11.37 6.38 2.37
N ALA A 122 10.47 5.42 2.57
CA ALA A 122 9.28 5.25 1.72
C ALA A 122 8.27 6.37 2.00
N ALA A 123 7.50 6.72 0.97
CA ALA A 123 6.36 7.63 1.08
C ALA A 123 5.01 6.89 1.20
N GLY A 124 5.03 5.56 1.17
CA GLY A 124 3.85 4.69 1.28
C GLY A 124 4.24 3.22 1.24
N LEU A 125 3.36 2.34 1.70
CA LEU A 125 3.52 0.89 1.63
C LEU A 125 2.28 0.26 0.97
N LEU A 126 2.54 -0.55 -0.06
CA LEU A 126 1.59 -1.50 -0.63
C LEU A 126 1.95 -2.91 -0.17
N VAL A 127 1.05 -3.52 0.60
CA VAL A 127 1.14 -4.93 1.00
C VAL A 127 0.44 -5.78 -0.04
N ILE A 128 1.19 -6.65 -0.71
CA ILE A 128 0.67 -7.64 -1.64
C ILE A 128 0.22 -8.84 -0.83
N ASN A 129 -1.08 -9.13 -0.90
CA ASN A 129 -1.65 -10.27 -0.22
C ASN A 129 -1.24 -11.60 -0.88
N ASP A 130 -1.37 -12.70 -0.16
CA ASP A 130 -1.11 -14.07 -0.64
C ASP A 130 -2.36 -14.74 -1.24
N ASN A 131 -3.52 -14.08 -1.14
CA ASN A 131 -4.79 -14.48 -1.75
C ASN A 131 -5.54 -13.26 -2.32
N GLU A 132 -6.73 -13.49 -2.88
CA GLU A 132 -7.54 -12.42 -3.49
C GLU A 132 -8.35 -11.62 -2.46
N ASP A 133 -8.75 -12.25 -1.35
CA ASP A 133 -9.57 -11.62 -0.31
C ASP A 133 -8.74 -10.63 0.51
N ILE A 134 -9.13 -9.35 0.53
CA ILE A 134 -8.42 -8.34 1.31
C ILE A 134 -8.81 -8.42 2.78
N PHE A 135 -7.81 -8.39 3.67
CA PHE A 135 -8.03 -8.42 5.12
C PHE A 135 -7.79 -7.05 5.75
N GLU A 136 -8.50 -6.79 6.85
CA GLU A 136 -8.30 -5.63 7.70
C GLU A 136 -6.93 -5.70 8.40
N MET A 137 -6.06 -4.73 8.10
CA MET A 137 -4.78 -4.58 8.79
C MET A 137 -4.97 -3.80 10.08
N MET A 138 -5.25 -4.53 11.16
CA MET A 138 -5.39 -4.00 12.52
C MET A 138 -4.05 -3.60 13.13
N CYS A 139 -4.09 -2.73 14.14
CA CYS A 139 -2.92 -2.45 14.96
C CYS A 139 -2.52 -3.65 15.83
N SER A 140 -1.21 -3.85 15.98
CA SER A 140 -0.67 -4.82 16.95
C SER A 140 -0.59 -4.21 18.34
N GLU A 141 -0.43 -5.04 19.38
CA GLU A 141 -0.30 -4.59 20.77
C GLU A 141 0.93 -3.69 20.97
N LYS A 142 1.98 -3.90 20.17
CA LYS A 142 3.21 -3.09 20.17
C LYS A 142 3.16 -1.98 19.13
N ALA A 143 2.03 -1.28 19.08
CA ALA A 143 1.77 -0.28 18.07
C ALA A 143 2.81 0.85 18.09
N VAL A 144 3.35 1.16 16.92
CA VAL A 144 4.26 2.30 16.67
C VAL A 144 3.61 3.33 15.77
N ASN A 145 4.08 4.57 15.83
CA ASN A 145 3.55 5.65 15.00
C ASN A 145 4.00 5.49 13.54
N ILE A 146 3.08 5.05 12.68
CA ILE A 146 3.26 4.97 11.22
C ILE A 146 2.64 6.21 10.58
N MET A 147 3.45 6.97 9.85
CA MET A 147 3.10 8.24 9.21
C MET A 147 2.97 8.13 7.69
N ILE A 148 3.28 6.98 7.11
CA ILE A 148 3.06 6.69 5.70
C ILE A 148 1.71 5.98 5.51
N PRO A 149 1.04 6.12 4.36
CA PRO A 149 -0.16 5.34 4.07
C PRO A 149 0.23 3.87 3.87
N VAL A 150 -0.61 2.97 4.37
CA VAL A 150 -0.43 1.52 4.25
C VAL A 150 -1.70 0.94 3.64
N VAL A 151 -1.55 0.26 2.51
CA VAL A 151 -2.66 -0.28 1.71
C VAL A 151 -2.38 -1.73 1.36
N MET A 152 -3.34 -2.61 1.58
CA MET A 152 -3.30 -3.99 1.10
C MET A 152 -4.00 -4.08 -0.25
N ILE A 153 -3.44 -4.88 -1.16
CA ILE A 153 -4.03 -5.24 -2.45
C ILE A 153 -4.11 -6.76 -2.62
N PRO A 154 -5.05 -7.28 -3.43
CA PRO A 154 -5.15 -8.69 -3.79
C PRO A 154 -3.86 -9.23 -4.43
N ALA A 155 -3.66 -10.53 -4.35
CA ALA A 155 -2.53 -11.21 -4.98
C ALA A 155 -2.44 -10.93 -6.50
N SER A 156 -3.57 -10.96 -7.21
CA SER A 156 -3.66 -10.61 -8.63
C SER A 156 -3.18 -9.19 -8.94
N GLY A 157 -3.56 -8.20 -8.13
CA GLY A 157 -3.12 -6.81 -8.26
C GLY A 157 -1.61 -6.66 -8.06
N GLY A 158 -1.05 -7.32 -7.04
CA GLY A 158 0.39 -7.33 -6.81
C GLY A 158 1.16 -7.97 -7.96
N LYS A 159 0.66 -9.09 -8.49
CA LYS A 159 1.23 -9.76 -9.67
C LYS A 159 1.22 -8.83 -10.88
N GLN A 160 0.13 -8.12 -11.15
CA GLN A 160 0.03 -7.18 -12.27
C GLN A 160 1.09 -6.08 -12.19
N ILE A 161 1.33 -5.52 -10.99
CA ILE A 161 2.36 -4.50 -10.79
C ILE A 161 3.77 -5.09 -10.95
N ILE A 162 4.05 -6.25 -10.34
CA ILE A 162 5.36 -6.90 -10.42
C ILE A 162 5.71 -7.26 -11.87
N GLU A 163 4.78 -7.84 -12.63
CA GLU A 163 4.98 -8.19 -14.04
C GLU A 163 5.26 -6.93 -14.88
N SER A 164 4.58 -5.83 -14.58
CA SER A 164 4.82 -4.54 -15.23
C SER A 164 6.24 -4.02 -14.97
N MET A 165 6.78 -4.23 -13.77
CA MET A 165 8.16 -3.89 -13.40
C MET A 165 9.19 -4.84 -14.04
N ALA A 166 8.86 -6.13 -14.17
CA ALA A 166 9.77 -7.17 -14.65
C ALA A 166 9.84 -7.30 -16.18
N SER A 167 8.91 -6.70 -16.94
CA SER A 167 8.81 -6.84 -18.40
C SER A 167 9.97 -6.21 -19.20
N GLU A 168 11.12 -6.87 -19.16
CA GLU A 168 12.21 -6.82 -20.13
C GLU A 168 12.31 -8.21 -20.80
N GLY A 169 11.98 -8.33 -22.09
CA GLY A 169 12.43 -9.49 -22.90
C GLY A 169 11.40 -10.42 -23.56
N LYS A 170 10.16 -10.01 -23.82
CA LYS A 170 9.36 -10.64 -24.88
C LYS A 170 9.04 -9.61 -25.95
N GLY A 171 9.98 -9.49 -26.89
CA GLY A 171 9.65 -8.99 -28.21
C GLY A 171 8.53 -9.85 -28.79
N GLU A 172 7.53 -9.17 -29.32
CA GLU A 172 6.58 -9.74 -30.27
C GLU A 172 7.38 -10.48 -31.35
N HIS A 173 7.04 -11.75 -31.55
CA HIS A 173 7.34 -12.48 -32.78
C HIS A 173 6.07 -12.51 -33.61
#